data_AF-A0A534WKP9-F1
#
_entry.id   AF-A0A534WKP9-F1
#
_cell.length_a   1.000
_cell.length_b   1.000
_cell.length_c   1.000
_cell.angle_alpha   90.00
_cell.angle_beta   90.00
_cell.angle_gamma   90.00
#
_symmetry.space_group_name_H-M   'P 1'
#
loop_
_entity.id
_entity.type
_entity.pdbx_description
1 polymer ?
#
loop_
_entity_poly.entity_id
_entity_poly.type
_entity_poly.pdbx_seq_one_letter_code
_entity_poly.pdbx_strand_id
1 'polypeptide(L)'
;MIAATNGWVVCFDNLEYLPPWISNALCRLATGGGFATRRHYTDDGEMLFEATRPILVNGIEELATRGDLLDRAVLLHLPAISEPHRRAEAGFWEDFRRAWPGLLGALLDALVGALAILPTLTLPGLPRMADFARFGVAVERALAWPPGSFLATYGANREAAHELTLQASLVAASEVSPRRPATDRSLACRCRRRGAGSRRPARPP
;
A
#
# COMPACT_ATOMS: atom_id res chain seq x y z
N MET A 1 2.78 -13.77 -7.54
CA MET A 1 2.23 -14.11 -8.87
C MET A 1 1.70 -15.52 -8.93
N ILE A 2 2.49 -16.56 -8.63
CA ILE A 2 1.97 -17.95 -8.61
C ILE A 2 0.75 -18.11 -7.68
N ALA A 3 0.79 -17.52 -6.47
CA ALA A 3 -0.36 -17.51 -5.56
C ALA A 3 -1.59 -16.77 -6.13
N ALA A 4 -1.40 -15.74 -6.97
CA ALA A 4 -2.48 -15.01 -7.63
C ALA A 4 -3.03 -15.77 -8.86
N THR A 5 -2.22 -16.63 -9.48
CA THR A 5 -2.65 -17.53 -10.55
C THR A 5 -3.48 -18.68 -9.98
N ASN A 6 -3.10 -19.21 -8.82
CA ASN A 6 -3.74 -20.37 -8.20
C ASN A 6 -4.85 -20.02 -7.19
N GLY A 7 -5.12 -18.73 -6.95
CA GLY A 7 -6.10 -18.26 -5.98
C GLY A 7 -6.90 -17.06 -6.49
N TRP A 8 -8.14 -16.92 -6.01
CA TRP A 8 -9.04 -15.81 -6.36
C TRP A 8 -8.84 -14.57 -5.48
N VAL A 9 -8.25 -14.74 -4.29
CA VAL A 9 -7.90 -13.68 -3.34
C VAL A 9 -6.50 -13.97 -2.81
N VAL A 10 -5.67 -12.94 -2.68
CA VAL A 10 -4.33 -13.05 -2.09
C VAL A 10 -4.36 -12.43 -0.70
N CYS A 11 -4.05 -13.23 0.33
CA CYS A 11 -4.07 -12.78 1.71
C CYS A 11 -2.66 -12.72 2.30
N PHE A 12 -2.34 -11.60 2.94
CA PHE A 12 -1.18 -11.42 3.79
C PHE A 12 -1.68 -11.17 5.21
N ASP A 13 -1.31 -12.05 6.13
CA ASP A 13 -1.78 -12.00 7.51
C ASP A 13 -0.63 -11.71 8.47
N ASN A 14 -0.94 -10.99 9.54
CA ASN A 14 -0.02 -10.61 10.61
C ASN A 14 1.31 -10.03 10.11
N LEU A 15 1.24 -9.13 9.12
CA LEU A 15 2.43 -8.42 8.65
C LEU A 15 2.78 -7.30 9.64
N GLU A 16 4.07 -7.18 9.94
CA GLU A 16 4.66 -6.07 10.69
C GLU A 16 5.25 -5.01 9.75
N TYR A 17 5.85 -5.43 8.63
CA TYR A 17 6.48 -4.54 7.67
C TYR A 17 6.23 -4.96 6.22
N LEU A 18 6.03 -3.99 5.34
CA LEU A 18 5.88 -4.20 3.90
C LEU A 18 7.10 -3.66 3.13
N PRO A 19 8.00 -4.53 2.66
CA PRO A 19 9.12 -4.12 1.82
C PRO A 19 8.66 -3.40 0.54
N PRO A 20 9.43 -2.41 0.04
CA PRO A 20 9.16 -1.69 -1.20
C PRO A 20 8.79 -2.55 -2.41
N TRP A 21 9.45 -3.71 -2.56
CA TRP A 21 9.23 -4.60 -3.68
C TRP A 21 7.88 -5.34 -3.56
N ILE A 22 7.45 -5.69 -2.34
CA ILE A 22 6.12 -6.26 -2.09
C ILE A 22 5.06 -5.19 -2.38
N SER A 23 5.23 -3.98 -1.83
CA SER A 23 4.32 -2.84 -2.09
C SER A 23 4.10 -2.62 -3.59
N ASN A 24 5.18 -2.54 -4.37
CA ASN A 24 5.09 -2.40 -5.82
C ASN A 24 4.39 -3.60 -6.51
N ALA A 25 4.61 -4.83 -6.02
CA ALA A 25 3.94 -6.01 -6.54
C ALA A 25 2.45 -6.00 -6.24
N LEU A 26 2.02 -5.54 -5.06
CA LEU A 26 0.62 -5.39 -4.69
C LEU A 26 -0.07 -4.33 -5.56
N CYS A 27 0.56 -3.18 -5.81
CA CYS A 27 0.01 -2.16 -6.70
C CYS A 27 -0.23 -2.68 -8.13
N ARG A 28 0.73 -3.47 -8.65
CA ARG A 28 0.60 -4.14 -9.96
C ARG A 28 -0.55 -5.13 -9.94
N LEU A 29 -0.62 -6.00 -8.93
CA LEU A 29 -1.67 -7.01 -8.82
C LEU A 29 -3.07 -6.41 -8.63
N ALA A 30 -3.20 -5.26 -7.98
CA ALA A 30 -4.48 -4.55 -7.81
C ALA A 30 -5.04 -3.97 -9.12
N THR A 31 -4.20 -3.74 -10.13
CA THR A 31 -4.59 -3.09 -11.40
C THR A 31 -4.28 -3.91 -12.65
N GLY A 32 -3.80 -5.15 -12.50
CA GLY A 32 -3.56 -6.08 -13.61
C GLY A 32 -2.19 -6.00 -14.27
N GLY A 33 -1.15 -5.62 -13.54
CA GLY A 33 0.22 -5.59 -14.05
C GLY A 33 0.81 -6.99 -14.29
N GLY A 34 1.41 -7.20 -15.47
CA GLY A 34 2.16 -8.42 -15.80
C GLY A 34 3.50 -8.53 -15.07
N PHE A 35 3.89 -9.76 -14.73
CA PHE A 35 5.20 -10.09 -14.20
C PHE A 35 5.83 -11.17 -15.08
N ALA A 36 6.92 -10.83 -15.77
CA ALA A 36 7.72 -11.81 -16.50
C ALA A 36 8.80 -12.37 -15.57
N THR A 37 8.88 -13.70 -15.45
CA THR A 37 10.03 -14.36 -14.83
C THR A 37 10.56 -15.45 -15.75
N ARG A 38 11.89 -15.63 -15.74
CA ARG A 38 12.54 -16.74 -16.45
C ARG A 38 12.30 -18.03 -15.69
N ARG A 39 12.01 -19.12 -16.41
CA ARG A 39 11.87 -20.46 -15.84
C ARG A 39 13.21 -20.92 -15.25
N HIS A 40 13.19 -21.67 -14.16
CA HIS A 40 14.40 -22.19 -13.50
C HIS A 40 15.30 -22.94 -14.49
N TYR A 41 16.55 -22.48 -14.66
CA TYR A 41 17.81 -23.13 -15.13
C TYR A 41 17.79 -24.34 -16.09
N THR A 42 16.70 -24.62 -16.81
CA THR A 42 16.64 -25.72 -17.78
C THR A 42 15.94 -25.37 -19.09
N ASP A 43 15.16 -24.27 -19.20
CA ASP A 43 14.50 -23.87 -20.46
C ASP A 43 14.48 -22.34 -20.66
N ASP A 44 14.82 -21.88 -21.86
CA ASP A 44 14.84 -20.46 -22.30
C ASP A 44 13.45 -19.83 -22.50
N GLY A 45 12.42 -20.38 -21.85
CA GLY A 45 11.04 -19.87 -21.93
C GLY A 45 10.78 -18.72 -20.95
N GLU A 46 10.41 -17.56 -21.48
CA GLU A 46 9.83 -16.47 -20.69
C GLU A 46 8.37 -16.82 -20.35
N MET A 47 8.02 -16.82 -19.06
CA MET A 47 6.65 -17.01 -18.62
C MET A 47 6.09 -15.67 -18.13
N LEU A 48 5.09 -15.16 -18.84
CA LEU A 48 4.38 -13.94 -18.49
C LEU A 48 3.20 -14.29 -17.58
N PHE A 49 3.19 -13.76 -16.36
CA PHE A 49 2.07 -13.91 -15.43
C PHE A 49 1.29 -12.59 -15.40
N GLU A 50 0.07 -12.59 -15.93
CA GLU A 50 -0.88 -11.48 -15.78
C GLU A 50 -2.00 -11.92 -14.84
N ALA A 51 -2.24 -11.13 -13.80
CA ALA A 51 -3.33 -11.36 -12.87
C ALA A 51 -3.79 -10.04 -12.26
N THR A 52 -5.10 -9.93 -12.08
CA THR A 52 -5.73 -8.91 -11.23
C THR A 52 -6.49 -9.64 -10.14
N ARG A 53 -6.10 -9.44 -8.87
CA ARG A 53 -6.73 -10.12 -7.72
C ARG A 53 -7.01 -9.15 -6.58
N PRO A 54 -8.15 -9.31 -5.88
CA PRO A 54 -8.33 -8.71 -4.56
C PRO A 54 -7.22 -9.15 -3.62
N ILE A 55 -6.71 -8.19 -2.85
CA ILE A 55 -5.64 -8.40 -1.88
C ILE A 55 -6.18 -8.03 -0.51
N LEU A 56 -6.02 -8.93 0.46
CA LEU A 56 -6.26 -8.65 1.87
C LEU A 56 -4.92 -8.57 2.57
N VAL A 57 -4.71 -7.48 3.30
CA VAL A 57 -3.52 -7.27 4.12
C VAL A 57 -3.99 -7.00 5.54
N ASN A 58 -3.52 -7.82 6.47
CA ASN A 58 -3.73 -7.64 7.89
C ASN A 58 -2.38 -7.41 8.59
N GLY A 59 -2.37 -6.51 9.56
CA GLY A 59 -1.21 -6.15 10.34
C GLY A 59 -1.58 -5.22 11.48
N ILE A 60 -0.72 -5.19 12.50
CA ILE A 60 -0.90 -4.36 13.68
C ILE A 60 -0.28 -2.96 13.42
N GLU A 61 0.79 -2.90 12.64
CA GLU A 61 1.49 -1.68 12.28
C GLU A 61 1.02 -1.11 10.94
N GLU A 62 1.39 0.15 10.69
CA GLU A 62 1.06 0.84 9.44
C GLU A 62 1.91 0.31 8.28
N LEU A 63 1.38 -0.69 7.57
CA LEU A 63 2.10 -1.42 6.53
C LEU A 63 2.28 -0.64 5.22
N ALA A 64 1.39 0.30 4.92
CA ALA A 64 1.35 0.98 3.63
C ALA A 64 1.89 2.41 3.74
N THR A 65 3.20 2.57 3.93
CA THR A 65 3.85 3.90 4.03
C THR A 65 4.06 4.61 2.70
N ARG A 66 3.66 3.98 1.58
CA ARG A 66 3.79 4.54 0.23
C ARG A 66 2.42 4.97 -0.30
N GLY A 67 2.32 6.24 -0.65
CA GLY A 67 1.08 6.84 -1.17
C GLY A 67 0.46 6.11 -2.36
N ASP A 68 1.25 5.45 -3.23
CA ASP A 68 0.70 4.70 -4.37
C ASP A 68 -0.09 3.44 -3.98
N LEU A 69 0.28 2.74 -2.89
CA LEU A 69 -0.49 1.59 -2.40
C LEU A 69 -1.73 2.03 -1.64
N LEU A 70 -1.60 3.08 -0.82
CA LEU A 70 -2.71 3.66 -0.06
C LEU A 70 -3.82 4.21 -0.96
N ASP A 71 -3.45 4.90 -2.04
CA ASP A 71 -4.41 5.39 -3.04
C ASP A 71 -5.23 4.27 -3.71
N ARG A 72 -4.77 3.02 -3.60
CA ARG A 72 -5.39 1.81 -4.17
C ARG A 72 -6.01 0.89 -3.11
N ALA A 73 -5.93 1.27 -1.84
CA ALA A 73 -6.40 0.48 -0.72
C ALA A 73 -7.69 1.06 -0.14
N VAL A 74 -8.48 0.20 0.49
CA VAL A 74 -9.54 0.61 1.41
C VAL A 74 -9.07 0.22 2.80
N LEU A 75 -8.80 1.22 3.64
CA LEU A 75 -8.32 0.99 5.01
C LEU A 75 -9.49 0.70 5.93
N LEU A 76 -9.45 -0.41 6.64
CA LEU A 76 -10.47 -0.76 7.63
C LEU A 76 -9.83 -0.79 9.01
N HIS A 77 -10.16 0.19 9.85
CA HIS A 77 -9.77 0.18 11.25
C HIS A 77 -10.83 -0.55 12.07
N LEU A 78 -10.50 -1.73 12.59
CA LEU A 78 -11.40 -2.54 13.40
C LEU A 78 -11.13 -2.26 14.88
N PRO A 79 -12.14 -1.85 15.67
CA PRO A 79 -11.94 -1.60 17.09
C PRO A 79 -11.62 -2.90 17.84
N ALA A 80 -10.79 -2.79 18.89
CA ALA A 80 -10.50 -3.92 19.75
C ALA A 80 -11.76 -4.44 20.45
N ILE A 81 -11.95 -5.76 20.45
CA ILE A 81 -13.07 -6.40 21.15
C ILE A 81 -12.82 -6.32 22.66
N SER A 82 -13.62 -5.53 23.36
CA SER A 82 -13.55 -5.39 24.82
C SER A 82 -13.90 -6.69 25.53
N GLU A 83 -13.32 -6.90 26.71
CA GLU A 83 -13.47 -8.13 27.50
C GLU A 83 -14.91 -8.66 27.63
N PRO A 84 -15.93 -7.83 27.96
CA PRO A 84 -17.30 -8.34 28.11
C PRO A 84 -17.97 -8.75 26.78
N HIS A 85 -17.42 -8.32 25.63
CA HIS A 85 -17.94 -8.66 24.31
C HIS A 85 -17.19 -9.82 23.64
N ARG A 86 -16.16 -10.37 24.30
CA ARG A 86 -15.44 -11.54 23.79
C ARG A 86 -16.35 -12.75 23.84
N ARG A 87 -16.34 -13.53 22.77
CA ARG A 87 -17.19 -14.72 22.59
C ARG A 87 -16.32 -15.93 22.33
N ALA A 88 -16.76 -17.09 22.80
CA ALA A 88 -16.12 -18.35 22.46
C ALA A 88 -16.28 -18.62 20.96
N GLU A 89 -15.21 -19.09 20.33
CA GLU A 89 -15.14 -19.35 18.88
C GLU A 89 -16.27 -20.28 18.41
N ALA A 90 -16.55 -21.36 19.15
CA ALA A 90 -17.59 -22.32 18.78
C ALA A 90 -18.99 -21.68 18.66
N GLY A 91 -19.36 -20.83 19.63
CA GLY A 91 -20.65 -20.13 19.62
C GLY A 91 -20.72 -19.06 18.53
N PHE A 92 -19.60 -18.37 18.27
CA PHE A 92 -19.51 -17.44 17.14
C PHE A 92 -19.76 -18.14 15.80
N TRP A 93 -19.08 -19.27 15.54
CA TRP A 93 -19.24 -20.02 14.29
C TRP A 93 -20.61 -20.65 14.12
N GLU A 94 -21.29 -21.03 15.20
CA GLU A 94 -22.68 -21.48 15.14
C GLU A 94 -23.61 -20.35 14.65
N ASP A 95 -23.54 -19.18 15.27
CA ASP A 95 -24.36 -18.03 14.88
C ASP A 95 -24.03 -17.54 13.47
N PHE A 96 -22.75 -17.49 13.12
CA PHE A 96 -22.31 -17.12 11.77
C PHE A 96 -22.87 -18.09 10.73
N ARG A 97 -22.77 -19.40 10.95
CA ARG A 97 -23.31 -20.40 10.00
C ARG A 97 -24.83 -20.29 9.85
N ARG A 98 -25.55 -19.91 10.92
CA ARG A 98 -26.99 -19.64 10.88
C ARG A 98 -27.33 -18.41 10.04
N ALA A 99 -26.52 -17.34 10.15
CA ALA A 99 -26.69 -16.10 9.39
C ALA A 99 -26.14 -16.18 7.95
N TRP A 100 -25.20 -17.09 7.69
CA TRP A 100 -24.43 -17.17 6.45
C TRP A 100 -25.27 -17.17 5.17
N PRO A 101 -26.35 -17.97 5.03
CA PRO A 101 -27.15 -17.97 3.81
C PRO A 101 -27.79 -16.61 3.53
N GLY A 102 -28.24 -15.91 4.57
CA GLY A 102 -28.84 -14.57 4.44
C GLY A 102 -27.81 -13.50 4.10
N LEU A 103 -26.63 -13.56 4.73
CA LEU A 103 -25.51 -12.66 4.41
C LEU A 103 -25.05 -12.82 2.95
N LEU A 104 -24.92 -14.07 2.50
CA LEU A 104 -24.56 -14.36 1.11
C LEU A 104 -25.64 -13.88 0.13
N GLY A 105 -26.92 -14.12 0.43
CA GLY A 105 -28.03 -13.61 -0.37
C GLY A 105 -27.99 -12.09 -0.51
N ALA A 106 -27.84 -11.37 0.60
CA ALA A 106 -27.75 -9.91 0.61
C ALA A 106 -26.56 -9.38 -0.21
N LEU A 107 -25.40 -10.05 -0.16
CA LEU A 107 -24.24 -9.68 -0.98
C LEU A 107 -24.49 -9.90 -2.47
N LEU A 108 -25.15 -11.00 -2.83
CA LEU A 108 -25.49 -11.31 -4.22
C LEU A 108 -26.55 -10.34 -4.76
N ASP A 109 -27.56 -9.99 -3.96
CA ASP A 109 -28.58 -9.01 -4.34
C ASP A 109 -27.95 -7.62 -4.58
N ALA A 110 -27.04 -7.19 -3.70
CA ALA A 110 -26.28 -5.95 -3.87
C ALA A 110 -25.46 -5.96 -5.17
N LEU A 111 -24.79 -7.07 -5.45
CA LEU A 111 -23.98 -7.25 -6.66
C LEU A 111 -24.84 -7.20 -7.93
N VAL A 112 -25.95 -7.94 -7.97
CA VAL A 112 -26.87 -7.96 -9.11
C VAL A 112 -27.44 -6.58 -9.37
N GLY A 113 -27.91 -5.89 -8.32
CA GLY A 113 -28.42 -4.53 -8.43
C GLY A 113 -27.36 -3.54 -8.95
N ALA A 114 -26.14 -3.63 -8.42
CA ALA A 114 -25.03 -2.78 -8.88
C ALA A 114 -24.70 -3.01 -10.35
N LEU A 115 -24.63 -4.27 -10.80
CA LEU A 115 -24.37 -4.62 -12.19
C LEU A 115 -25.46 -4.12 -13.16
N ALA A 116 -26.72 -4.09 -12.72
CA ALA A 116 -27.81 -3.53 -13.51
C ALA A 116 -27.72 -2.01 -13.67
N ILE A 117 -27.21 -1.31 -12.66
CA ILE A 117 -27.11 0.16 -12.63
C ILE A 117 -25.83 0.67 -13.33
N LEU A 118 -24.73 -0.09 -13.23
CA LEU A 118 -23.40 0.33 -13.68
C LEU A 118 -23.33 0.84 -15.14
N PRO A 119 -24.03 0.25 -16.13
CA PRO A 119 -23.98 0.70 -17.52
C PRO A 119 -24.59 2.09 -17.76
N THR A 120 -25.57 2.49 -16.94
CA THR A 120 -26.28 3.77 -17.07
C THR A 120 -25.75 4.84 -16.10
N LEU A 121 -24.89 4.45 -15.17
CA LEU A 121 -24.34 5.34 -14.15
C LEU A 121 -23.42 6.40 -14.76
N THR A 122 -23.73 7.66 -14.49
CA THR A 122 -22.88 8.82 -14.78
C THR A 122 -22.54 9.54 -13.47
N LEU A 123 -21.26 9.93 -13.33
CA LEU A 123 -20.74 10.63 -12.17
C LEU A 123 -20.11 11.95 -12.63
N PRO A 124 -20.35 13.07 -11.91
CA PRO A 124 -19.83 14.39 -12.29
C PRO A 124 -18.32 14.52 -12.10
N GLY A 125 -17.71 13.69 -11.25
CA GLY A 125 -16.27 13.64 -11.00
C GLY A 125 -15.84 12.23 -10.61
N LEU A 126 -14.61 11.87 -10.96
CA LEU A 126 -14.06 10.54 -10.72
C LEU A 126 -12.78 10.64 -9.89
N PRO A 127 -12.64 9.85 -8.81
CA PRO A 127 -11.38 9.73 -8.09
C PRO A 127 -10.39 8.87 -8.90
N ARG A 128 -9.15 8.74 -8.39
CA ARG A 128 -8.07 7.95 -9.02
C ARG A 128 -8.49 6.53 -9.37
N MET A 129 -9.23 5.84 -8.49
CA MET A 129 -9.85 4.55 -8.78
C MET A 129 -11.28 4.73 -9.34
N ALA A 130 -11.37 5.23 -10.57
CA ALA A 130 -12.64 5.59 -11.20
C ALA A 130 -13.63 4.42 -11.28
N ASP A 131 -13.19 3.25 -11.73
CA ASP A 131 -14.06 2.07 -11.88
C ASP A 131 -14.55 1.54 -10.53
N PHE A 132 -13.68 1.55 -9.52
CA PHE A 132 -14.05 1.21 -8.15
C PHE A 132 -15.11 2.17 -7.61
N ALA A 133 -14.93 3.47 -7.84
CA ALA A 133 -15.89 4.48 -7.39
C ALA A 133 -17.25 4.37 -8.11
N ARG A 134 -17.24 4.10 -9.43
CA ARG A 134 -18.46 3.80 -10.18
C ARG A 134 -19.17 2.58 -9.62
N PHE A 135 -18.44 1.50 -9.35
CA PHE A 135 -19.01 0.28 -8.80
C PHE A 135 -19.61 0.52 -7.41
N GLY A 136 -18.89 1.24 -6.53
CA GLY A 136 -19.37 1.58 -5.20
C GLY A 136 -20.63 2.45 -5.20
N VAL A 137 -20.72 3.43 -6.10
CA VAL A 137 -21.97 4.22 -6.25
C VAL A 137 -23.10 3.38 -6.86
N ALA A 138 -22.80 2.42 -7.73
CA ALA A 138 -23.82 1.49 -8.20
C ALA A 138 -24.37 0.63 -7.05
N VAL A 139 -23.51 0.15 -6.14
CA VAL A 139 -23.90 -0.55 -4.90
C VAL A 139 -24.72 0.36 -3.98
N GLU A 140 -24.30 1.61 -3.78
CA GLU A 140 -25.05 2.62 -3.00
C GLU A 140 -26.49 2.74 -3.48
N ARG A 141 -26.69 2.86 -4.79
CA ARG A 141 -28.02 2.94 -5.39
C ARG A 141 -28.80 1.63 -5.29
N ALA A 142 -28.14 0.49 -5.50
CA ALA A 142 -28.76 -0.83 -5.40
C ALA A 142 -29.29 -1.13 -3.99
N LEU A 143 -28.56 -0.68 -2.97
CA LEU A 143 -28.93 -0.82 -1.56
C LEU A 143 -29.81 0.32 -1.03
N ALA A 144 -30.21 1.25 -1.91
CA ALA A 144 -31.00 2.43 -1.56
C ALA A 144 -30.38 3.27 -0.41
N TRP A 145 -29.06 3.35 -0.37
CA TRP A 145 -28.37 4.23 0.56
C TRP A 145 -28.53 5.70 0.18
N PRO A 146 -28.33 6.63 1.14
CA PRO A 146 -28.37 8.06 0.85
C PRO A 146 -27.41 8.41 -0.32
N PRO A 147 -27.88 9.13 -1.35
CA PRO A 147 -27.06 9.47 -2.49
C PRO A 147 -25.78 10.23 -2.09
N GLY A 148 -24.63 9.78 -2.61
CA GLY A 148 -23.31 10.37 -2.34
C GLY A 148 -22.65 9.90 -1.04
N SER A 149 -23.30 9.05 -0.25
CA SER A 149 -22.73 8.48 0.97
C SER A 149 -21.46 7.66 0.72
N PHE A 150 -21.42 6.89 -0.37
CA PHE A 150 -20.25 6.10 -0.75
C PHE A 150 -19.06 6.99 -1.09
N LEU A 151 -19.24 7.99 -1.97
CA LEU A 151 -18.13 8.88 -2.37
C LEU A 151 -17.60 9.70 -1.20
N ALA A 152 -18.49 10.17 -0.31
CA ALA A 152 -18.08 10.87 0.91
C ALA A 152 -17.25 9.95 1.83
N THR A 153 -17.73 8.73 2.08
CA THR A 153 -17.05 7.76 2.94
C THR A 153 -15.73 7.30 2.35
N TYR A 154 -15.69 7.03 1.05
CA TYR A 154 -14.48 6.66 0.32
C TYR A 154 -13.47 7.80 0.27
N GLY A 155 -13.92 9.05 0.11
CA GLY A 155 -13.10 10.25 0.22
C GLY A 155 -12.44 10.35 1.60
N ALA A 156 -13.23 10.25 2.66
CA ALA A 156 -12.72 10.27 4.04
C ALA A 156 -11.74 9.11 4.32
N ASN A 157 -12.00 7.92 3.77
CA ASN A 157 -11.09 6.78 3.89
C ASN A 157 -9.71 7.06 3.27
N ARG A 158 -9.69 7.70 2.09
CA ARG A 158 -8.45 8.10 1.42
C ARG A 158 -7.74 9.23 2.14
N GLU A 159 -8.47 10.22 2.66
CA GLU A 159 -7.89 11.32 3.44
C GLU A 159 -7.23 10.79 4.72
N ALA A 160 -7.91 9.92 5.47
CA ALA A 160 -7.34 9.24 6.63
C ALA A 160 -6.08 8.43 6.27
N ALA A 161 -6.07 7.76 5.11
CA ALA A 161 -4.90 7.06 4.60
C ALA A 161 -3.70 8.00 4.42
N HIS A 162 -3.93 9.18 3.84
CA HIS A 162 -2.89 10.16 3.58
C HIS A 162 -2.38 10.84 4.87
N GLU A 163 -3.26 11.11 5.84
CA GLU A 163 -2.87 11.67 7.14
C GLU A 163 -1.92 10.75 7.91
N LEU A 164 -2.20 9.44 7.91
CA LEU A 164 -1.34 8.43 8.53
C LEU A 164 0.07 8.43 7.92
N THR A 165 0.18 8.55 6.59
CA THR A 165 1.48 8.66 5.89
C THR A 165 2.28 9.89 6.36
N LEU A 166 1.61 11.03 6.52
CA LEU A 166 2.25 12.26 6.97
C LEU A 166 2.77 12.10 8.41
N GLN A 167 2.01 11.47 9.29
CA GLN A 167 2.42 11.19 10.67
C GLN A 167 3.63 10.24 10.72
N ALA A 168 3.60 9.14 9.96
CA ALA A 168 4.71 8.20 9.87
C ALA A 168 6.00 8.87 9.33
N SER A 169 5.88 9.75 8.33
CA SER A 169 7.02 10.48 7.78
C SER A 169 7.62 11.50 8.76
N LEU A 170 6.80 12.15 9.59
CA LEU A 170 7.27 13.15 10.57
C LEU A 170 8.04 12.51 11.73
N VAL A 171 7.63 11.30 12.15
CA VAL A 171 8.36 10.52 13.17
C VAL A 171 9.67 9.97 12.60
N ALA A 172 9.67 9.48 11.35
CA ALA A 172 10.90 9.05 10.68
C ALA A 172 11.91 10.19 10.49
N ALA A 173 11.43 11.44 10.28
CA ALA A 173 12.28 12.61 10.16
C ALA A 173 12.85 13.09 11.52
N SER A 174 12.15 12.87 12.63
CA SER A 174 12.63 13.27 13.96
C SER A 174 13.61 12.25 14.57
N GLU A 175 13.63 11.00 14.11
CA GLU A 175 14.62 9.99 14.53
C GLU A 175 15.96 10.06 13.78
N VAL A 176 16.08 10.87 12.70
CA VAL A 176 17.38 11.14 12.07
C VAL A 176 18.13 12.18 12.91
N SER A 177 18.79 11.69 13.96
CA SER A 177 19.82 12.40 14.73
C SER A 177 20.86 13.06 13.81
N PRO A 178 21.32 14.30 14.08
CA PRO A 178 22.24 15.01 13.21
C PRO A 178 23.56 14.24 13.12
N ARG A 179 23.88 13.70 11.94
CA ARG A 179 25.21 13.18 11.63
C ARG A 179 26.23 14.29 11.92
N ARG A 180 27.10 14.07 12.91
CA ARG A 180 28.22 14.94 13.24
C ARG A 180 29.00 15.29 11.95
N PRO A 181 29.44 16.55 11.76
CA PRO A 181 30.30 16.87 10.63
C PRO A 181 31.63 16.14 10.79
N ALA A 182 32.01 15.39 9.75
CA ALA A 182 33.34 14.81 9.64
C ALA A 182 34.37 15.96 9.59
N THR A 183 35.19 16.08 10.63
CA THR A 183 36.38 16.93 10.58
C THR A 183 37.47 16.15 9.87
N ASP A 184 37.76 16.56 8.64
CA ASP A 184 38.91 16.14 7.85
C ASP A 184 40.21 16.56 8.57
N ARG A 185 41.00 15.57 8.99
CA ARG A 185 42.39 15.76 9.41
C ARG A 185 43.27 14.77 8.65
N SER A 186 43.42 15.00 7.35
CA SER A 186 44.54 14.53 6.56
C SER A 186 45.84 15.27 6.96
N LEU A 187 46.50 14.82 8.02
CA LEU A 187 47.89 15.20 8.33
C LEU A 187 48.84 14.39 7.46
N ALA A 188 49.16 14.94 6.29
CA ALA A 188 50.15 14.42 5.37
C ALA A 188 51.56 14.44 6.00
N CYS A 189 52.17 13.26 5.97
CA CYS A 189 53.52 12.96 6.43
C CYS A 189 54.58 13.77 5.66
N ARG A 190 55.43 14.51 6.38
CA ARG A 190 56.57 15.27 5.82
C ARG A 190 57.68 14.31 5.41
N CYS A 191 57.99 14.26 4.11
CA CYS A 191 59.30 13.87 3.60
C CYS A 191 59.59 14.61 2.28
N ARG A 192 60.35 15.71 2.34
CA ARG A 192 61.08 16.24 1.17
C ARG A 192 62.53 16.50 1.53
N ARG A 193 63.42 15.72 0.91
CA ARG A 193 64.87 15.94 0.83
C ARG A 193 65.18 17.03 -0.20
N ARG A 194 66.02 17.98 0.22
CA ARG A 194 67.11 18.73 -0.46
C ARG A 194 67.02 19.04 -1.98
N GLY A 195 67.24 20.33 -2.30
CA GLY A 195 68.33 20.74 -3.20
C GLY A 195 68.02 21.83 -4.25
N ALA A 196 68.92 22.82 -4.32
CA ALA A 196 69.09 23.89 -5.34
C ALA A 196 68.01 25.02 -5.34
N GLY A 197 68.30 26.32 -5.46
CA GLY A 197 69.54 27.07 -5.65
C GLY A 197 69.20 28.53 -5.99
N SER A 198 69.86 29.48 -5.30
CA SER A 198 70.21 30.85 -5.74
C SER A 198 69.15 31.82 -6.32
N ARG A 199 68.92 32.96 -5.63
CA ARG A 199 69.36 34.34 -6.00
C ARG A 199 68.51 35.43 -5.29
N ARG A 200 69.23 36.33 -4.62
CA ARG A 200 68.85 37.68 -4.10
C ARG A 200 68.81 38.71 -5.28
N PRO A 201 68.57 40.03 -5.10
CA PRO A 201 67.98 40.81 -3.98
C PRO A 201 66.96 41.91 -4.45
N ALA A 202 66.44 42.68 -3.47
CA ALA A 202 66.35 44.16 -3.46
C ALA A 202 64.97 44.76 -3.10
N ARG A 203 64.99 45.55 -2.02
CA ARG A 203 64.07 46.60 -1.52
C ARG A 203 64.28 47.91 -2.33
N PRO A 204 63.60 49.03 -2.02
CA PRO A 204 62.17 49.32 -1.78
C PRO A 204 61.78 50.49 -2.75
N PRO A 205 60.79 51.39 -2.50
CA PRO A 205 60.68 52.29 -1.34
C PRO A 205 59.57 51.97 -0.34
#